data_AF-A0A960RB04-F1
#
_entry.id   AF-A0A960RB04-F1
#
_cell.length_a   1.000
_cell.length_b   1.000
_cell.length_c   1.000
_cell.angle_alpha   90.00
_cell.angle_beta   90.00
_cell.angle_gamma   90.00
#
_symmetry.space_group_name_H-M   'P 1'
#
loop_
_entity.id
_entity.type
_entity.pdbx_description
1 polymer ?
#
loop_
_entity_poly.entity_id
_entity_poly.type
_entity_poly.pdbx_seq_one_letter_code
_entity_poly.pdbx_strand_id
1 'polypeptide(L)'
;GAFVRDFYDPARDIIINPFDARSRAWSPFHEAQTPSFFTQLAEVLIPDRPGSSDPFWTQSARIVFDYAAQSLWKTPNASNAALRDAILQIPSADLAALIDQTPGRHFFSTEIAKTADSIRANLIAELRFLEFLRDDAEPFSVRRWVKEGGEGFVFLTGDAEHAAATRNITSAIFEVAANALLTCEETSEPRIWFMMDEV
;
A
#
# COMPACT_ATOMS: atom_id res chain seq x y z
N GLY A 1 7.12 -4.99 19.82
CA GLY A 1 6.50 -6.09 20.59
C GLY A 1 6.08 -5.72 22.02
N ALA A 2 6.93 -5.06 22.81
CA ALA A 2 6.65 -4.78 24.22
C ALA A 2 5.36 -3.97 24.46
N PHE A 3 5.11 -2.93 23.65
CA PHE A 3 3.93 -2.08 23.81
C PHE A 3 2.61 -2.83 23.58
N VAL A 4 2.57 -3.75 22.61
CA VAL A 4 1.40 -4.60 22.37
C VAL A 4 1.11 -5.50 23.57
N ARG A 5 2.13 -6.14 24.14
CA ARG A 5 1.96 -7.04 25.30
C ARG A 5 1.32 -6.33 26.48
N ASP A 6 1.71 -5.08 26.71
CA ASP A 6 1.37 -4.37 27.94
C ASP A 6 0.09 -3.51 27.80
N PHE A 7 -0.31 -3.12 26.57
CA PHE A 7 -1.40 -2.16 26.33
C PHE A 7 -2.52 -2.62 25.38
N TYR A 8 -2.36 -3.72 24.66
CA TYR A 8 -3.35 -4.16 23.68
C TYR A 8 -4.62 -4.73 24.34
N ASP A 9 -5.77 -4.16 23.95
CA ASP A 9 -7.11 -4.66 24.28
C ASP A 9 -7.86 -5.06 22.99
N PRO A 10 -8.12 -6.36 22.77
CA PRO A 10 -8.79 -6.85 21.56
C PRO A 10 -10.23 -6.33 21.38
N ALA A 11 -10.85 -5.76 22.41
CA ALA A 11 -12.20 -5.20 22.30
C ALA A 11 -12.26 -3.86 21.57
N ARG A 12 -11.13 -3.13 21.50
CA ARG A 12 -11.07 -1.76 20.95
C ARG A 12 -9.86 -1.49 20.04
N ASP A 13 -8.76 -2.20 20.24
CA ASP A 13 -7.51 -1.93 19.55
C ASP A 13 -7.36 -2.77 18.27
N ILE A 14 -6.64 -2.23 17.30
CA ILE A 14 -6.37 -2.84 16.00
C ILE A 14 -4.89 -3.19 15.91
N ILE A 15 -4.57 -4.38 15.38
CA ILE A 15 -3.21 -4.76 15.00
C ILE A 15 -3.14 -4.84 13.48
N ILE A 16 -2.15 -4.18 12.89
CA ILE A 16 -1.78 -4.37 11.49
C ILE A 16 -0.38 -4.96 11.42
N ASN A 17 -0.32 -6.24 11.09
CA ASN A 17 0.87 -7.02 10.84
C ASN A 17 0.44 -8.33 10.13
N PRO A 18 0.82 -8.55 8.87
CA PRO A 18 0.39 -9.75 8.14
C PRO A 18 0.86 -11.06 8.78
N PHE A 19 1.86 -11.02 9.65
CA PHE A 19 2.40 -12.20 10.35
C PHE A 19 1.78 -12.42 11.74
N ASP A 20 0.85 -11.56 12.18
CA ASP A 20 0.13 -11.72 13.44
C ASP A 20 -1.30 -12.25 13.19
N ALA A 21 -1.67 -13.34 13.86
CA ALA A 21 -2.98 -13.97 13.73
C ALA A 21 -4.14 -13.05 14.17
N ARG A 22 -3.88 -12.07 15.05
CA ARG A 22 -4.86 -11.09 15.54
C ARG A 22 -5.06 -9.92 14.58
N SER A 23 -4.24 -9.84 13.53
CA SER A 23 -4.23 -8.68 12.65
C SER A 23 -5.51 -8.56 11.83
N ARG A 24 -5.91 -7.31 11.58
CA ARG A 24 -6.92 -6.97 10.57
C ARG A 24 -6.31 -6.96 9.16
N ALA A 25 -7.13 -7.22 8.15
CA ALA A 25 -6.73 -7.15 6.75
C ALA A 25 -6.74 -5.69 6.27
N TRP A 26 -5.56 -5.12 6.09
CA TRP A 26 -5.40 -3.84 5.42
C TRP A 26 -5.29 -4.02 3.90
N SER A 27 -5.91 -3.14 3.12
CA SER A 27 -5.79 -3.11 1.66
C SER A 27 -5.80 -1.68 1.14
N PRO A 28 -4.99 -1.34 0.11
CA PRO A 28 -5.11 -0.07 -0.60
C PRO A 28 -6.55 0.24 -1.06
N PHE A 29 -7.31 -0.80 -1.44
CA PHE A 29 -8.67 -0.64 -1.93
C PHE A 29 -9.66 -0.23 -0.84
N HIS A 30 -9.38 -0.53 0.44
CA HIS A 30 -10.19 -0.06 1.56
C HIS A 30 -9.98 1.43 1.85
N GLU A 31 -8.86 2.00 1.40
CA GLU A 31 -8.47 3.39 1.68
C GLU A 31 -8.78 4.35 0.52
N ALA A 32 -8.95 3.83 -0.69
CA ALA A 32 -9.16 4.61 -1.89
C ALA A 32 -10.54 5.29 -1.91
N GLN A 33 -10.54 6.62 -2.04
CA GLN A 33 -11.76 7.41 -2.28
C GLN A 33 -11.82 7.96 -3.71
N THR A 34 -10.66 8.17 -4.33
CA THR A 34 -10.49 8.71 -5.69
C THR A 34 -9.32 7.98 -6.37
N PRO A 35 -9.25 7.99 -7.73
CA PRO A 35 -8.13 7.39 -8.44
C PRO A 35 -6.75 7.94 -8.05
N SER A 36 -6.68 9.25 -7.72
CA SER A 36 -5.44 9.92 -7.31
C SER A 36 -4.81 9.38 -6.03
N PHE A 37 -5.57 8.62 -5.23
CA PHE A 37 -5.03 7.92 -4.07
C PHE A 37 -3.92 6.94 -4.47
N PHE A 38 -4.08 6.21 -5.57
CA PHE A 38 -3.09 5.23 -6.00
C PHE A 38 -1.80 5.89 -6.51
N THR A 39 -1.91 7.08 -7.12
CA THR A 39 -0.76 7.92 -7.47
C THR A 39 0.05 8.31 -6.22
N GLN A 40 -0.62 8.80 -5.17
CA GLN A 40 0.05 9.14 -3.90
C GLN A 40 0.65 7.91 -3.22
N LEU A 41 -0.09 6.80 -3.21
CA LEU A 41 0.38 5.54 -2.64
C LEU A 41 1.61 5.00 -3.40
N ALA A 42 1.69 5.18 -4.71
CA ALA A 42 2.84 4.79 -5.52
C ALA A 42 4.13 5.49 -5.06
N GLU A 43 4.06 6.78 -4.74
CA GLU A 43 5.19 7.57 -4.24
C GLU A 43 5.72 7.02 -2.91
N VAL A 44 4.83 6.55 -2.04
CA VAL A 44 5.20 5.96 -0.74
C VAL A 44 5.76 4.55 -0.88
N LEU A 45 5.12 3.72 -1.70
CA LEU A 45 5.49 2.31 -1.85
C LEU A 45 6.75 2.10 -2.71
N ILE A 46 7.05 3.04 -3.60
CA ILE A 46 8.18 2.97 -4.52
C ILE A 46 9.01 4.24 -4.32
N PRO A 47 9.81 4.35 -3.24
CA PRO A 47 10.57 5.56 -2.93
C PRO A 47 11.74 5.76 -3.91
N ASP A 48 12.23 7.00 -3.98
CA ASP A 48 13.47 7.27 -4.72
C ASP A 48 14.65 6.57 -4.05
N ARG A 49 15.44 5.83 -4.82
CA ARG A 49 16.65 5.17 -4.30
C ARG A 49 17.81 6.16 -4.23
N PRO A 50 18.42 6.39 -3.05
CA PRO A 50 19.61 7.23 -2.94
C PRO A 50 20.73 6.68 -3.84
N GLY A 51 21.22 7.50 -4.76
CA GLY A 51 22.29 7.11 -5.70
C GLY A 51 21.83 6.36 -6.96
N SER A 52 20.52 6.20 -7.19
CA SER A 52 20.03 5.77 -8.50
C SER A 52 20.25 6.87 -9.54
N SER A 53 20.91 6.54 -10.65
CA SER A 53 21.24 7.49 -11.72
C SER A 53 20.10 7.78 -12.67
N ASP A 54 19.03 6.97 -12.66
CA ASP A 54 17.95 7.06 -13.65
C ASP A 54 16.56 7.02 -13.00
N PRO A 55 15.91 8.19 -12.85
CA PRO A 55 14.53 8.30 -12.34
C PRO A 55 13.50 7.58 -13.20
N PHE A 56 13.83 7.25 -14.46
CA PHE A 56 12.91 6.62 -15.40
C PHE A 56 12.31 5.31 -14.84
N TRP A 57 13.12 4.47 -14.20
CA TRP A 57 12.67 3.16 -13.71
C TRP A 57 11.70 3.29 -12.54
N THR A 58 12.01 4.17 -11.59
CA THR A 58 11.15 4.45 -10.44
C THR A 58 9.84 5.08 -10.90
N GLN A 59 9.91 6.10 -11.77
CA GLN A 59 8.72 6.78 -12.28
C GLN A 59 7.83 5.85 -13.11
N SER A 60 8.43 5.02 -13.97
CA SER A 60 7.68 4.06 -14.77
C SER A 60 7.00 3.01 -13.88
N ALA A 61 7.70 2.49 -12.87
CA ALA A 61 7.11 1.56 -11.91
C ALA A 61 5.92 2.19 -11.16
N ARG A 62 6.05 3.44 -10.69
CA ARG A 62 4.94 4.17 -10.05
C ARG A 62 3.72 4.29 -10.97
N ILE A 63 3.93 4.68 -12.23
CA ILE A 63 2.84 4.83 -13.20
C ILE A 63 2.15 3.49 -13.49
N VAL A 64 2.92 2.41 -13.63
CA VAL A 64 2.36 1.07 -13.89
C VAL A 64 1.57 0.57 -12.68
N PHE A 65 2.12 0.71 -11.47
CA PHE A 65 1.40 0.40 -10.23
C PHE A 65 0.08 1.17 -10.13
N ASP A 66 0.14 2.48 -10.34
CA ASP A 66 -1.01 3.38 -10.24
C ASP A 66 -2.14 2.93 -11.17
N TYR A 67 -1.86 2.76 -12.47
CA TYR A 67 -2.89 2.35 -13.42
C TYR A 67 -3.36 0.92 -13.23
N ALA A 68 -2.49 0.00 -12.80
CA ALA A 68 -2.92 -1.37 -12.48
C ALA A 68 -3.88 -1.36 -11.28
N ALA A 69 -3.53 -0.68 -10.20
CA ALA A 69 -4.37 -0.55 -9.01
C ALA A 69 -5.69 0.17 -9.32
N GLN A 70 -5.68 1.27 -10.09
CA GLN A 70 -6.90 1.94 -10.53
C GLN A 70 -7.80 1.05 -11.39
N SER A 71 -7.21 0.22 -12.25
CA SER A 71 -7.97 -0.68 -13.13
C SER A 71 -8.62 -1.80 -12.33
N LEU A 72 -7.89 -2.38 -11.36
CA LEU A 72 -8.44 -3.35 -10.41
C LEU A 72 -9.51 -2.72 -9.49
N TRP A 73 -9.33 -1.48 -9.05
CA TRP A 73 -10.30 -0.82 -8.17
C TRP A 73 -11.68 -0.62 -8.83
N LYS A 74 -11.73 -0.61 -10.17
CA LYS A 74 -12.98 -0.54 -10.93
C LYS A 74 -13.69 -1.88 -11.08
N THR A 75 -13.07 -2.98 -10.66
CA THR A 75 -13.64 -4.33 -10.77
C THR A 75 -14.23 -4.78 -9.42
N PRO A 76 -15.25 -5.66 -9.43
CA PRO A 76 -15.87 -6.15 -8.20
C PRO A 76 -14.97 -7.06 -7.36
N ASN A 77 -13.82 -7.49 -7.89
CA ASN A 77 -12.87 -8.41 -7.24
C ASN A 77 -11.58 -7.71 -6.77
N ALA A 78 -11.60 -6.38 -6.61
CA ALA A 78 -10.49 -5.64 -6.04
C ALA A 78 -10.11 -6.22 -4.66
N SER A 79 -8.91 -6.77 -4.55
CA SER A 79 -8.40 -7.48 -3.37
C SER A 79 -6.87 -7.46 -3.35
N ASN A 80 -6.26 -7.72 -2.19
CA ASN A 80 -4.80 -7.80 -2.11
C ASN A 80 -4.27 -8.93 -2.99
N ALA A 81 -4.99 -10.06 -3.09
CA ALA A 81 -4.68 -11.13 -4.01
C ALA A 81 -4.69 -10.68 -5.47
N ALA A 82 -5.74 -9.98 -5.92
CA ALA A 82 -5.79 -9.48 -7.30
C ALA A 82 -4.65 -8.50 -7.60
N LEU A 83 -4.30 -7.63 -6.66
CA LEU A 83 -3.17 -6.70 -6.81
C LEU A 83 -1.82 -7.43 -6.84
N ARG A 84 -1.60 -8.37 -5.91
CA ARG A 84 -0.40 -9.20 -5.88
C ARG A 84 -0.24 -9.97 -7.19
N ASP A 85 -1.31 -10.60 -7.67
CA ASP A 85 -1.26 -11.41 -8.89
C ASP A 85 -0.97 -10.52 -10.10
N ALA A 86 -1.64 -9.36 -10.21
CA ALA A 86 -1.42 -8.41 -11.30
C ALA A 86 0.03 -7.88 -11.37
N ILE A 87 0.64 -7.63 -10.23
CA ILE A 87 1.97 -7.02 -10.15
C ILE A 87 3.08 -8.09 -10.22
N LEU A 88 2.94 -9.18 -9.48
CA LEU A 88 4.01 -10.16 -9.24
C LEU A 88 3.91 -11.41 -10.09
N GLN A 89 2.72 -11.83 -10.52
CA GLN A 89 2.51 -13.18 -11.06
C GLN A 89 2.13 -13.21 -12.53
N ILE A 90 1.13 -12.44 -12.95
CA ILE A 90 0.56 -12.56 -14.30
C ILE A 90 1.60 -12.26 -15.38
N PRO A 91 1.51 -12.86 -16.57
CA PRO A 91 2.34 -12.50 -17.72
C PRO A 91 2.33 -11.00 -18.04
N SER A 92 3.45 -10.48 -18.57
CA SER A 92 3.57 -9.06 -18.96
C SER A 92 2.49 -8.64 -19.97
N ALA A 93 2.03 -9.55 -20.83
CA ALA A 93 0.94 -9.32 -21.77
C ALA A 93 -0.41 -9.07 -21.07
N ASP A 94 -0.68 -9.79 -19.97
CA ASP A 94 -1.92 -9.65 -19.21
C ASP A 94 -1.90 -8.36 -18.38
N LEU A 95 -0.74 -7.99 -17.83
CA LEU A 95 -0.56 -6.68 -17.20
C LEU A 95 -0.72 -5.54 -18.20
N ALA A 96 -0.19 -5.69 -19.42
CA ALA A 96 -0.38 -4.72 -20.49
C ALA A 96 -1.86 -4.57 -20.87
N ALA A 97 -2.59 -5.68 -21.00
CA ALA A 97 -4.03 -5.67 -21.23
C ALA A 97 -4.82 -5.01 -20.09
N LEU A 98 -4.42 -5.24 -18.83
CA LEU A 98 -5.07 -4.63 -17.66
C LEU A 98 -5.02 -3.10 -17.71
N ILE A 99 -3.92 -2.52 -18.22
CA ILE A 99 -3.71 -1.07 -18.26
C ILE A 99 -3.85 -0.46 -19.67
N ASP A 100 -4.30 -1.22 -20.66
CA ASP A 100 -4.34 -0.81 -22.08
C ASP A 100 -5.20 0.44 -22.30
N GLN A 101 -6.28 0.58 -21.52
CA GLN A 101 -7.19 1.72 -21.56
C GLN A 101 -6.72 2.90 -20.69
N THR A 102 -5.42 2.95 -20.35
CA THR A 102 -4.81 4.01 -19.55
C THR A 102 -3.58 4.58 -20.26
N PRO A 103 -3.10 5.78 -19.86
CA PRO A 103 -1.81 6.29 -20.32
C PRO A 103 -0.63 5.33 -20.06
N GLY A 104 -0.75 4.40 -19.11
CA GLY A 104 0.27 3.39 -18.81
C GLY A 104 0.58 2.42 -19.96
N ARG A 105 -0.33 2.26 -20.93
CA ARG A 105 -0.15 1.39 -22.11
C ARG A 105 1.15 1.67 -22.89
N HIS A 106 1.64 2.91 -22.86
CA HIS A 106 2.84 3.31 -23.59
C HIS A 106 4.13 2.66 -23.04
N PHE A 107 4.09 2.09 -21.84
CA PHE A 107 5.23 1.37 -21.23
C PHE A 107 5.30 -0.12 -21.62
N PHE A 108 4.29 -0.65 -22.33
CA PHE A 108 4.20 -2.07 -22.69
C PHE A 108 3.98 -2.30 -24.21
N SER A 109 4.37 -1.35 -25.06
CA SER A 109 4.27 -1.56 -26.52
C SER A 109 5.25 -2.63 -27.01
N THR A 110 4.89 -3.33 -28.09
CA THR A 110 5.72 -4.39 -28.68
C THR A 110 7.10 -3.90 -29.15
N GLU A 111 7.23 -2.60 -29.46
CA GLU A 111 8.48 -1.97 -29.89
C GLU A 111 9.50 -1.81 -28.75
N ILE A 112 9.03 -1.83 -27.50
CA ILE A 112 9.86 -1.60 -26.29
C ILE A 112 9.84 -2.78 -25.33
N ALA A 113 9.62 -4.00 -25.82
CA ALA A 113 9.45 -5.20 -24.98
C ALA A 113 10.54 -5.38 -23.90
N LYS A 114 11.83 -5.16 -24.25
CA LYS A 114 12.93 -5.23 -23.28
C LYS A 114 12.83 -4.18 -22.17
N THR A 115 12.35 -2.98 -22.51
CA THR A 115 12.13 -1.90 -21.52
C THR A 115 10.96 -2.25 -20.62
N ALA A 116 9.88 -2.81 -21.16
CA ALA A 116 8.72 -3.28 -20.40
C ALA A 116 9.12 -4.34 -19.36
N ASP A 117 9.96 -5.30 -19.74
CA ASP A 117 10.49 -6.31 -18.82
C ASP A 117 11.33 -5.69 -17.69
N SER A 118 12.17 -4.68 -17.99
CA SER A 118 12.94 -3.95 -16.97
C SER A 118 12.05 -3.15 -16.02
N ILE A 119 11.01 -2.48 -16.54
CA ILE A 119 10.03 -1.77 -15.71
C ILE A 119 9.34 -2.76 -14.77
N ARG A 120 8.93 -3.92 -15.30
CA ARG A 120 8.28 -4.96 -14.49
C ARG A 120 9.22 -5.53 -13.43
N ALA A 121 10.49 -5.78 -13.76
CA ALA A 121 11.47 -6.25 -12.78
C ALA A 121 11.66 -5.24 -11.64
N ASN A 122 11.71 -3.94 -11.96
CA ASN A 122 11.80 -2.89 -10.94
C ASN A 122 10.54 -2.82 -10.07
N LEU A 123 9.37 -2.88 -10.70
CA LEU A 123 8.07 -2.90 -10.02
C LEU A 123 7.96 -4.08 -9.04
N ILE A 124 8.35 -5.29 -9.47
CA ILE A 124 8.38 -6.48 -8.62
C ILE A 124 9.33 -6.26 -7.45
N ALA A 125 10.54 -5.74 -7.69
CA ALA A 125 11.55 -5.55 -6.65
C ALA A 125 11.08 -4.63 -5.51
N GLU A 126 10.36 -3.56 -5.84
CA GLU A 126 9.83 -2.60 -4.86
C GLU A 126 8.58 -3.13 -4.15
N LEU A 127 7.73 -3.88 -4.85
CA LEU A 127 6.41 -4.29 -4.38
C LEU A 127 6.33 -5.74 -3.90
N ARG A 128 7.47 -6.39 -3.63
CA ARG A 128 7.49 -7.78 -3.11
C ARG A 128 6.70 -7.96 -1.81
N PHE A 129 6.55 -6.91 -1.00
CA PHE A 129 5.77 -6.99 0.24
C PHE A 129 4.28 -7.34 0.00
N LEU A 130 3.76 -7.15 -1.22
CA LEU A 130 2.41 -7.56 -1.59
C LEU A 130 2.19 -9.09 -1.45
N GLU A 131 3.27 -9.90 -1.44
CA GLU A 131 3.21 -11.34 -1.15
C GLU A 131 2.59 -11.63 0.22
N PHE A 132 2.71 -10.70 1.17
CA PHE A 132 2.32 -10.88 2.56
C PHE A 132 0.97 -10.21 2.90
N LEU A 133 0.43 -9.37 2.03
CA LEU A 133 -0.88 -8.76 2.30
C LEU A 133 -1.97 -9.83 2.35
N ARG A 134 -2.82 -9.71 3.36
CA ARG A 134 -3.87 -10.68 3.70
C ARG A 134 -5.22 -10.23 3.21
N ASP A 135 -6.02 -11.18 2.75
CA ASP A 135 -7.46 -11.02 2.48
C ASP A 135 -8.32 -11.86 3.46
N ASP A 136 -7.68 -12.67 4.31
CA ASP A 136 -8.30 -13.68 5.17
C ASP A 136 -8.53 -13.22 6.62
N ALA A 137 -8.68 -11.91 6.82
CA ALA A 137 -8.99 -11.32 8.12
C ALA A 137 -10.04 -10.21 7.97
N GLU A 138 -10.58 -9.73 9.09
CA GLU A 138 -11.57 -8.65 9.06
C GLU A 138 -10.95 -7.38 8.43
N PRO A 139 -11.60 -6.77 7.42
CA PRO A 139 -11.10 -5.57 6.75
C PRO A 139 -10.90 -4.39 7.71
N PHE A 140 -9.83 -3.63 7.48
CA PHE A 140 -9.57 -2.38 8.19
C PHE A 140 -9.22 -1.25 7.21
N SER A 141 -9.74 -0.05 7.51
CA SER A 141 -9.37 1.20 6.86
C SER A 141 -8.91 2.19 7.93
N VAL A 142 -7.63 2.58 7.87
CA VAL A 142 -7.08 3.60 8.77
C VAL A 142 -7.68 4.97 8.45
N ARG A 143 -7.99 5.26 7.17
CA ARG A 143 -8.65 6.51 6.78
C ARG A 143 -9.99 6.66 7.49
N ARG A 144 -10.79 5.60 7.47
CA ARG A 144 -12.09 5.59 8.14
C ARG A 144 -11.94 5.72 9.65
N TRP A 145 -11.05 4.94 10.25
CA TRP A 145 -10.75 5.00 11.69
C TRP A 145 -10.36 6.41 12.14
N VAL A 146 -9.49 7.08 11.39
CA VAL A 146 -9.08 8.49 11.63
C VAL A 146 -10.27 9.44 11.56
N LYS A 147 -11.07 9.37 10.48
CA LYS A 147 -12.18 10.31 10.23
C LYS A 147 -13.31 10.16 11.23
N GLU A 148 -13.67 8.92 11.54
CA GLU A 148 -14.77 8.58 12.46
C GLU A 148 -14.36 8.74 13.94
N GLY A 149 -13.10 9.05 14.24
CA GLY A 149 -12.63 9.22 15.61
C GLY A 149 -12.58 7.89 16.36
N GLY A 150 -12.04 6.86 15.72
CA GLY A 150 -11.93 5.53 16.30
C GLY A 150 -11.25 5.54 17.66
N GLU A 151 -11.76 4.73 18.57
CA GLU A 151 -11.22 4.58 19.92
C GLU A 151 -10.05 3.58 19.93
N GLY A 152 -9.18 3.69 20.94
CA GLY A 152 -8.07 2.77 21.15
C GLY A 152 -6.83 3.08 20.30
N PHE A 153 -6.01 2.05 20.09
CA PHE A 153 -4.75 2.12 19.36
C PHE A 153 -4.81 1.34 18.04
N VAL A 154 -4.15 1.86 17.02
CA VAL A 154 -3.75 1.10 15.84
C VAL A 154 -2.28 0.74 15.97
N PHE A 155 -2.02 -0.50 16.38
CA PHE A 155 -0.67 -1.03 16.52
C PHE A 155 -0.13 -1.48 15.16
N LEU A 156 0.80 -0.70 14.62
CA LEU A 156 1.60 -1.07 13.45
C LEU A 156 2.83 -1.82 13.94
N THR A 157 2.84 -3.13 13.76
CA THR A 157 3.85 -3.99 14.38
C THR A 157 4.63 -4.77 13.33
N GLY A 158 5.87 -5.09 13.69
CA GLY A 158 6.71 -5.99 12.93
C GLY A 158 7.73 -6.64 13.85
N ASP A 159 8.43 -7.61 13.30
CA ASP A 159 9.61 -8.22 13.89
C ASP A 159 10.80 -8.06 12.95
N ALA A 160 12.00 -8.35 13.46
CA ALA A 160 13.23 -8.14 12.71
C ALA A 160 13.34 -9.03 11.46
N GLU A 161 12.70 -10.19 11.44
CA GLU A 161 12.74 -11.13 10.30
C GLU A 161 11.87 -10.61 9.14
N HIS A 162 10.78 -9.92 9.46
CA HIS A 162 9.81 -9.41 8.51
C HIS A 162 9.87 -7.88 8.27
N ALA A 163 10.90 -7.21 8.80
CA ALA A 163 11.00 -5.76 8.85
C ALA A 163 10.80 -5.08 7.48
N ALA A 164 11.33 -5.65 6.40
CA ALA A 164 11.19 -5.09 5.06
C ALA A 164 9.73 -5.05 4.58
N ALA A 165 8.96 -6.12 4.84
CA ALA A 165 7.56 -6.18 4.45
C ALA A 165 6.69 -5.27 5.31
N THR A 166 6.90 -5.30 6.63
CA THR A 166 6.12 -4.49 7.57
C THR A 166 6.43 -3.00 7.41
N ARG A 167 7.64 -2.61 7.01
CA ARG A 167 8.00 -1.21 6.74
C ARG A 167 7.10 -0.59 5.67
N ASN A 168 6.94 -1.24 4.52
CA ASN A 168 6.12 -0.69 3.43
C ASN A 168 4.65 -0.55 3.83
N ILE A 169 4.12 -1.52 4.57
CA ILE A 169 2.74 -1.48 5.10
C ILE A 169 2.58 -0.34 6.10
N THR A 170 3.51 -0.23 7.06
CA THR A 170 3.53 0.85 8.05
C THR A 170 3.60 2.22 7.38
N SER A 171 4.53 2.43 6.44
CA SER A 171 4.65 3.69 5.70
C SER A 171 3.36 4.04 4.94
N ALA A 172 2.73 3.08 4.27
CA ALA A 172 1.47 3.30 3.58
C ALA A 172 0.35 3.72 4.54
N ILE A 173 0.22 3.03 5.68
CA ILE A 173 -0.82 3.33 6.67
C ILE A 173 -0.60 4.69 7.32
N PHE A 174 0.66 5.04 7.65
CA PHE A 174 1.00 6.37 8.15
C PHE A 174 0.62 7.46 7.15
N GLU A 175 0.97 7.30 5.88
CA GLU A 175 0.60 8.26 4.83
C GLU A 175 -0.92 8.42 4.72
N VAL A 176 -1.66 7.31 4.71
CA VAL A 176 -3.13 7.34 4.64
C VAL A 176 -3.71 8.04 5.87
N ALA A 177 -3.19 7.74 7.06
CA ALA A 177 -3.66 8.31 8.31
C ALA A 177 -3.38 9.82 8.39
N ALA A 178 -2.17 10.24 8.03
CA ALA A 178 -1.78 11.65 7.99
C ALA A 178 -2.64 12.44 6.99
N ASN A 179 -2.79 11.94 5.77
CA ASN A 179 -3.64 12.57 4.76
C ASN A 179 -5.12 12.60 5.17
N ALA A 180 -5.61 11.54 5.82
CA ALA A 180 -6.98 11.51 6.33
C ALA A 180 -7.18 12.60 7.40
N LEU A 181 -6.23 12.75 8.33
CA LEU A 181 -6.27 13.75 9.38
C LEU A 181 -6.27 15.17 8.82
N LEU A 182 -5.46 15.45 7.79
CA LEU A 182 -5.42 16.75 7.10
C LEU A 182 -6.74 17.13 6.40
N THR A 183 -7.64 16.17 6.19
CA THR A 183 -8.97 16.40 5.60
C THR A 183 -10.10 16.45 6.64
N CYS A 184 -9.79 16.29 7.93
CA CYS A 184 -10.76 16.45 9.01
C CYS A 184 -11.00 17.93 9.32
N GLU A 185 -12.11 18.22 10.01
CA GLU A 185 -12.38 19.56 10.53
C GLU A 185 -11.28 20.00 11.52
N GLU A 186 -10.90 21.26 11.46
CA GLU A 186 -9.93 21.85 12.37
C GLU A 186 -10.44 21.79 13.81
N THR A 187 -9.58 21.38 14.73
CA THR A 187 -9.91 21.29 16.16
C THR A 187 -8.69 21.67 17.00
N SER A 188 -8.94 22.30 18.15
CA SER A 188 -7.92 22.58 19.17
C SER A 188 -7.64 21.39 20.08
N GLU A 189 -8.47 20.34 20.02
CA GLU A 189 -8.30 19.13 20.81
C GLU A 189 -7.65 18.03 19.95
N PRO A 190 -6.43 17.56 20.31
CA PRO A 190 -5.74 16.55 19.53
C PRO A 190 -6.53 15.24 19.53
N ARG A 191 -7.06 14.88 18.36
CA ARG A 191 -7.88 13.66 18.16
C ARG A 191 -7.04 12.39 18.01
N ILE A 192 -5.81 12.51 17.51
CA ILE A 192 -4.96 11.38 17.13
C ILE A 192 -3.52 11.69 17.52
N TRP A 193 -2.84 10.68 18.06
CA TRP A 193 -1.42 10.72 18.40
C TRP A 193 -0.66 9.74 17.53
N PHE A 194 0.40 10.21 16.87
CA PHE A 194 1.35 9.37 16.17
C PHE A 194 2.53 9.06 17.09
N MET A 195 2.73 7.78 17.41
CA MET A 195 3.84 7.30 18.24
C MET A 195 4.75 6.45 17.37
N MET A 196 5.97 6.92 17.13
CA MET A 196 6.97 6.26 16.30
C MET A 196 8.18 5.95 17.18
N ASP A 197 8.61 4.69 17.19
CA ASP A 197 9.83 4.28 17.90
C ASP A 197 11.09 4.75 17.14
N GLU A 198 11.04 4.71 15.81
CA GLU A 198 12.12 5.10 14.88
C GLU A 198 11.56 5.93 13.70
N VAL A 199 12.33 6.91 13.21
CA VAL A 199 11.96 7.82 12.09
C VAL A 199 12.98 7.71 10.96
#